data_AF-A0A9D1YQY7-F1
#
_entry.id   AF-A0A9D1YQY7-F1
#
_cell.length_a   1.000
_cell.length_b   1.000
_cell.length_c   1.000
_cell.angle_alpha   90.00
_cell.angle_beta   90.00
_cell.angle_gamma   90.00
#
_symmetry.space_group_name_H-M   'P 1'
#
loop_
_entity.id
_entity.type
_entity.pdbx_description
1 polymer ?
#
loop_
_entity_poly.entity_id
_entity_poly.type
_entity_poly.pdbx_seq_one_letter_code
_entity_poly.pdbx_strand_id
1 'polypeptide(L)' 'MQEIKSQREFCEQFPLAMAYVPWQRMTGIFENLEEAFCCGTIFPELNKPFTGRRCVK' A
#
# COMPACT_ATOMS: atom_id res chain seq x y z
N MET A 1 -7.46 13.51 30.15
CA MET A 1 -6.10 13.44 29.57
C MET A 1 -5.93 12.03 29.03
N GLN A 2 -5.66 11.85 27.74
CA GLN A 2 -5.40 10.52 27.19
C GLN A 2 -4.04 10.03 27.72
N GLU A 3 -4.07 8.85 28.31
CA GLU A 3 -2.93 8.18 28.92
C GLU A 3 -1.94 7.81 27.81
N ILE A 4 -0.77 8.43 27.81
CA ILE A 4 0.28 8.15 26.84
C ILE A 4 0.90 6.81 27.25
N LYS A 5 0.40 5.72 26.66
CA LYS A 5 0.99 4.39 26.87
C LYS A 5 2.38 4.33 26.25
N SER A 6 3.31 3.74 27.00
CA SER A 6 4.68 3.46 26.57
C SER A 6 4.67 2.72 25.23
N GLN A 7 5.43 3.20 24.25
CA GLN A 7 5.55 2.64 22.89
C GLN A 7 5.82 1.13 22.87
N ARG A 8 6.46 0.59 23.93
CA ARG A 8 6.73 -0.85 24.07
C ARG A 8 5.47 -1.69 24.16
N GLU A 9 4.42 -1.22 24.85
CA GLU A 9 3.18 -2.01 25.01
C GLU A 9 2.45 -2.21 23.69
N PHE A 10 2.55 -1.26 22.76
CA PHE A 10 1.89 -1.35 21.45
C PHE A 10 2.55 -2.39 20.54
N CYS A 11 3.89 -2.44 20.51
CA CYS A 11 4.62 -3.44 19.71
C CYS A 11 4.44 -4.87 20.23
N GLU A 12 4.24 -5.06 21.54
CA GLU A 12 3.93 -6.38 22.12
C GLU A 12 2.50 -6.82 21.80
N GLN A 13 1.55 -5.87 21.76
CA GLN A 13 0.15 -6.15 21.45
C GLN A 13 -0.11 -6.32 19.95
N PHE A 14 0.67 -5.66 19.10
CA PHE A 14 0.55 -5.69 17.64
C PHE A 14 1.92 -6.03 17.02
N PRO A 15 2.22 -7.32 16.81
CA PRO A 15 3.49 -7.73 16.22
C PRO A 15 3.64 -7.09 14.83
N LEU A 16 4.87 -6.63 14.53
CA LEU A 16 5.17 -6.03 13.23
C LEU A 16 4.85 -7.02 12.11
N ALA A 17 3.98 -6.59 11.18
CA ALA A 17 3.70 -7.36 10.00
C ALA A 17 4.93 -7.35 9.08
N MET A 18 5.37 -8.54 8.66
CA MET A 18 6.44 -8.72 7.68
C MET A 18 5.80 -9.21 6.38
N ALA A 19 6.04 -8.50 5.28
CA ALA A 19 5.61 -8.91 3.96
C ALA A 19 6.82 -8.98 3.02
N TYR A 20 6.87 -10.02 2.18
CA TYR A 20 7.85 -10.08 1.12
C TYR A 20 7.41 -9.13 0.00
N VAL A 21 8.11 -8.02 -0.15
CA VAL A 21 7.88 -7.08 -1.25
C VAL A 21 8.83 -7.43 -2.39
N PRO A 22 8.33 -7.88 -3.55
CA PRO A 22 9.20 -8.15 -4.69
C PRO A 22 9.86 -6.87 -5.19
N TRP A 23 11.08 -6.99 -5.73
CA TRP A 23 11.78 -5.86 -6.34
C TRP A 23 11.02 -5.35 -7.56
N GLN A 24 10.59 -4.08 -7.52
CA GLN A 24 9.85 -3.46 -8.61
C GLN A 24 10.79 -2.97 -9.71
N ARG A 25 10.43 -3.23 -10.97
CA ARG A 25 11.15 -2.72 -12.15
C ARG A 25 10.31 -1.65 -12.82
N MET A 26 10.85 -0.44 -12.99
CA MET A 26 10.16 0.61 -13.74
C MET A 26 10.30 0.33 -15.25
N THR A 27 9.28 -0.28 -15.85
CA THR A 27 9.32 -0.66 -17.28
C THR A 27 8.82 0.41 -18.23
N GLY A 28 7.93 1.31 -17.78
CA GLY A 28 7.37 2.39 -18.59
C GLY A 28 6.44 3.28 -17.79
N ILE A 29 6.21 4.50 -18.29
CA ILE A 29 5.27 5.47 -17.74
C ILE A 29 4.09 5.64 -18.69
N PHE A 30 2.97 6.17 -18.19
CA PHE A 30 1.88 6.59 -19.07
C PHE A 30 2.35 7.66 -20.05
N GLU A 31 1.97 7.51 -21.32
CA GLU A 31 2.18 8.54 -22.35
C GLU A 31 1.33 9.80 -22.07
N ASN A 32 0.12 9.61 -21.54
CA ASN A 32 -0.76 10.70 -21.12
C ASN A 32 -0.68 10.91 -19.59
N LEU A 33 -0.20 12.07 -19.17
CA LEU A 33 -0.07 12.41 -17.75
C LEU A 33 -1.42 12.71 -17.07
N GLU A 34 -2.44 13.14 -17.81
CA GLU A 34 -3.79 13.32 -17.23
C GLU A 34 -4.40 11.96 -16.84
N GLU A 35 -4.16 10.93 -17.66
CA GLU A 35 -4.58 9.57 -17.34
C GLU A 35 -3.88 9.05 -16.08
N ALA A 36 -2.56 9.24 -15.99
CA ALA A 36 -1.79 8.89 -14.79
C ALA A 36 -2.31 9.60 -13.53
N PHE A 37 -2.67 10.88 -13.65
CA PHE A 37 -3.23 11.66 -12.56
C PHE A 37 -4.60 11.11 -12.12
N CYS A 38 -5.48 10.78 -13.06
CA CYS A 38 -6.78 10.15 -12.77
C CYS A 38 -6.63 8.76 -12.13
N CYS A 39 -5.65 7.95 -12.56
CA CYS A 39 -5.39 6.63 -11.99
C CYS A 39 -4.64 6.66 -10.65
N GLY A 40 -4.01 7.79 -10.29
CA GLY A 40 -3.20 7.92 -9.08
C GLY A 40 -1.84 7.21 -9.15
N THR A 41 -1.37 6.86 -10.35
CA THR A 41 -0.05 6.23 -10.57
C THR A 41 0.50 6.62 -11.94
N ILE A 42 1.81 6.90 -12.03
CA ILE A 42 2.51 7.12 -13.30
C ILE A 42 2.90 5.81 -14.00
N PHE A 43 2.85 4.70 -13.28
CA PHE A 43 3.22 3.38 -13.78
C PHE A 43 1.97 2.59 -14.18
N PRO A 44 1.77 2.29 -15.49
CA PRO A 44 0.62 1.53 -15.97
C PRO A 44 0.50 0.15 -15.30
N GLU A 45 1.62 -0.49 -14.96
CA GLU A 45 1.66 -1.79 -14.27
C GLU A 45 1.03 -1.79 -12.87
N LEU A 46 0.91 -0.62 -12.24
CA LEU A 46 0.29 -0.45 -10.92
C LEU A 46 -1.21 -0.15 -11.00
N ASN A 47 -1.73 0.21 -12.19
CA ASN A 47 -3.17 0.42 -12.40
C ASN A 47 -3.89 -0.93 -12.51
N LYS A 48 -4.05 -1.62 -11.38
CA LYS A 48 -4.67 -2.95 -11.31
C LYS A 48 -6.17 -2.84 -11.03
N PRO A 49 -7.01 -3.69 -11.64
CA PRO A 49 -8.44 -3.68 -11.37
C PRO A 49 -8.71 -3.97 -9.90
N PHE A 50 -9.68 -3.25 -9.33
CA PHE A 50 -10.11 -3.50 -7.96
C PHE A 50 -10.82 -4.85 -7.88
N THR A 51 -10.14 -5.86 -7.31
CA THR A 51 -10.68 -7.23 -7.19
C THR A 51 -11.61 -7.43 -5.99
N GLY A 52 -11.83 -6.40 -5.17
CA GLY A 52 -12.89 -6.35 -4.17
C GLY A 52 -12.93 -7.51 -3.17
N ARG A 53 -11.81 -8.20 -2.92
CA ARG A 53 -11.78 -9.29 -1.95
C ARG A 53 -12.02 -8.73 -0.56
N ARG A 54 -13.22 -8.98 -0.01
CA ARG A 54 -13.50 -8.80 1.42
C ARG A 54 -12.67 -9.83 2.17
N CYS A 55 -12.04 -9.44 3.27
CA CYS A 55 -11.58 -10.41 4.27
C CYS A 55 -12.84 -11.12 4.80
N VAL A 56 -13.14 -12.30 4.27
CA VAL A 56 -14.17 -13.17 4.84
C VAL A 56 -13.61 -13.71 6.15
N LYS A 57 -14.39 -13.55 7.22
CA LYS A 57 -14.08 -14.05 8.57
C LYS A 57 -14.01 -15.57 8.59
#